data_AF-A0A0M3HKF1-F1
#
_entry.id   AF-A0A0M3HKF1-F1
#
_cell.length_a   1.000
_cell.length_b   1.000
_cell.length_c   1.000
_cell.angle_alpha   90.00
_cell.angle_beta   90.00
_cell.angle_gamma   90.00
#
_symmetry.space_group_name_H-M   'P 1'
#
loop_
_entity.id
_entity.type
_entity.pdbx_description
1 polymer ?
#
loop_
_entity_poly.entity_id
_entity_poly.type
_entity_poly.pdbx_seq_one_letter_code
_entity_poly.pdbx_strand_id
1 'polypeptide(L)'
;FVDAGFDHIDLFFVDGSTPSDEIVQRFINVIDSAKGAVAVHCKAGLGRTGTLIACWMMKEYGVTAAESMAWLRICRPGSVIGPQQQFLIEKQPWCWALATARTSSTSHLSQLASKVRLSCAFLFI
;
A
#
# COMPACT_ATOMS: atom_id res chain seq x y z
N PHE A 1 8.06 19.62 4.18
CA PHE A 1 7.28 19.11 3.04
C PHE A 1 6.29 20.15 2.52
N VAL A 2 5.40 20.68 3.37
CA VAL A 2 4.39 21.67 2.97
C VAL A 2 5.00 22.93 2.34
N ASP A 3 6.07 23.49 2.92
CA ASP A 3 6.75 24.69 2.36
C ASP A 3 7.38 24.45 0.98
N ALA A 4 7.65 23.20 0.63
CA ALA A 4 8.15 22.79 -0.68
C ALA A 4 7.02 22.41 -1.66
N GLY A 5 5.75 22.64 -1.29
CA GLY A 5 4.58 22.39 -2.12
C GLY A 5 4.04 20.95 -2.09
N PHE A 6 4.45 20.13 -1.11
CA PHE A 6 3.93 18.77 -0.96
C PHE A 6 2.78 18.71 0.04
N ASP A 7 1.70 18.03 -0.35
CA ASP A 7 0.65 17.62 0.58
C ASP A 7 1.24 16.63 1.60
N HIS A 8 1.01 16.88 2.90
CA HIS A 8 1.52 16.05 3.98
C HIS A 8 0.37 15.55 4.86
N ILE A 9 0.30 14.24 5.06
CA ILE A 9 -0.80 13.57 5.76
C ILE A 9 -0.24 12.61 6.79
N ASP A 10 -0.62 12.83 8.05
CA ASP A 10 -0.21 11.97 9.16
C ASP A 10 -1.25 10.87 9.42
N LEU A 11 -0.80 9.61 9.27
CA LEU A 11 -1.56 8.40 9.58
C LEU A 11 -0.83 7.60 10.66
N PHE A 12 -0.86 8.11 11.89
CA PHE A 12 -0.07 7.57 12.98
C PHE A 12 -0.63 6.25 13.54
N PHE A 13 0.26 5.28 13.73
CA PHE A 13 0.07 4.11 14.58
C PHE A 13 1.42 3.62 15.14
N VAL A 14 1.35 2.85 16.23
CA VAL A 14 2.50 2.45 17.06
C VAL A 14 3.50 1.61 16.25
N ASP A 15 4.79 1.82 16.50
CA ASP A 15 5.84 1.07 15.81
C ASP A 15 5.79 -0.42 16.16
N GLY A 16 5.91 -1.28 15.15
CA GLY A 16 5.75 -2.73 15.30
C GLY A 16 4.30 -3.22 15.48
N SER A 17 3.32 -2.34 15.63
CA SER A 17 1.90 -2.71 15.67
C SER A 17 1.30 -2.83 14.26
N THR A 18 0.03 -3.22 14.21
CA THR A 18 -0.80 -3.24 13.00
C THR A 18 -1.67 -1.98 12.95
N PRO A 19 -2.04 -1.50 11.74
CA PRO A 19 -2.96 -0.37 11.59
C PRO A 19 -4.40 -0.81 11.87
N SER A 20 -5.24 0.15 12.29
CA SER A 20 -6.69 -0.04 12.34
C SER A 20 -7.31 0.03 10.95
N ASP A 21 -8.53 -0.49 10.80
CA ASP A 21 -9.28 -0.46 9.54
C ASP A 21 -9.50 0.96 9.03
N GLU A 22 -9.73 1.92 9.94
CA GLU A 22 -9.86 3.34 9.62
C GLU A 22 -8.57 3.90 9.00
N ILE A 23 -7.40 3.55 9.56
CA ILE A 23 -6.11 3.99 9.01
C ILE A 23 -5.90 3.40 7.62
N VAL A 24 -6.19 2.11 7.43
CA VAL A 24 -6.05 1.45 6.12
C VAL A 24 -6.98 2.09 5.09
N GLN A 25 -8.24 2.33 5.45
CA GLN A 25 -9.20 2.96 4.56
C GLN A 25 -8.79 4.40 4.19
N ARG A 26 -8.36 5.18 5.18
CA ARG A 26 -7.89 6.55 4.95
C ARG A 26 -6.65 6.57 4.07
N PHE A 27 -5.70 5.66 4.28
CA PHE A 27 -4.52 5.50 3.42
C PHE A 27 -4.90 5.20 1.97
N ILE A 28 -5.80 4.25 1.75
CA ILE A 28 -6.28 3.90 0.41
C ILE A 28 -6.94 5.11 -0.27
N ASN A 29 -7.81 5.83 0.45
CA ASN A 29 -8.48 7.02 -0.09
C ASN A 29 -7.49 8.13 -0.48
N VAL A 30 -6.42 8.32 0.31
CA VAL A 30 -5.36 9.29 0.01
C VAL A 30 -4.64 8.91 -1.28
N ILE A 31 -4.24 7.65 -1.44
CA ILE A 31 -3.55 7.21 -2.66
C ILE A 31 -4.47 7.28 -3.88
N ASP A 32 -5.71 6.82 -3.77
CA ASP A 32 -6.67 6.85 -4.87
C ASP A 32 -7.00 8.28 -5.33
N SER A 33 -6.87 9.27 -4.43
CA SER A 33 -7.09 10.69 -4.73
C SER A 33 -5.84 11.45 -5.18
N ALA A 34 -4.66 10.84 -5.08
CA ALA A 34 -3.40 11.48 -5.41
C ALA A 34 -3.24 11.65 -6.93
N LYS A 35 -2.82 12.84 -7.36
CA LYS A 35 -2.60 13.16 -8.79
C LYS A 35 -1.22 12.70 -9.31
N GLY A 36 -0.37 12.16 -8.44
CA GLY A 36 1.01 11.81 -8.75
C GLY A 36 1.57 10.76 -7.78
N ALA A 37 2.91 10.65 -7.73
CA ALA A 37 3.58 9.72 -6.84
C ALA A 37 3.33 10.08 -5.36
N VAL A 38 3.23 9.06 -4.51
CA VAL A 38 3.01 9.22 -3.07
C VAL A 38 4.22 8.67 -2.33
N ALA A 39 4.86 9.53 -1.53
CA ALA A 39 5.89 9.11 -0.60
C ALA A 39 5.26 8.62 0.70
N VAL A 40 5.63 7.41 1.13
CA VAL A 40 5.15 6.81 2.37
C VAL A 40 6.34 6.42 3.21
N HIS A 41 6.45 6.97 4.41
CA HIS A 41 7.55 6.66 5.31
C HIS A 41 7.04 6.37 6.72
N CYS A 42 7.88 5.69 7.49
CA CYS A 42 7.69 5.53 8.94
C CYS A 42 8.99 5.95 9.62
N LYS A 43 9.51 5.15 10.56
CA LYS A 43 10.87 5.37 11.10
C LYS A 43 11.96 4.80 10.17
N ALA A 44 11.77 3.58 9.68
CA ALA A 44 12.75 2.88 8.84
C ALA A 44 12.26 2.58 7.41
N GLY A 45 11.00 2.89 7.11
CA GLY A 45 10.39 2.63 5.80
C GLY A 45 10.12 1.14 5.49
N LEU A 46 10.10 0.25 6.50
CA LEU A 46 10.01 -1.20 6.29
C LEU A 46 8.69 -1.82 6.76
N GLY A 47 8.40 -1.73 8.06
CA GLY A 47 7.23 -2.39 8.66
C GLY A 47 5.92 -1.69 8.28
N ARG A 48 5.61 -0.61 9.00
CA ARG A 48 4.36 0.17 8.84
C ARG A 48 4.10 0.62 7.41
N THR A 49 5.15 1.12 6.74
CA THR A 49 5.12 1.51 5.32
C THR A 49 4.73 0.34 4.42
N GLY A 50 5.42 -0.80 4.54
CA GLY A 50 5.14 -1.98 3.74
C GLY A 50 3.74 -2.54 3.99
N THR A 51 3.26 -2.51 5.24
CA THR A 51 1.91 -2.99 5.59
C THR A 51 0.82 -2.20 4.87
N LEU A 52 0.86 -0.87 4.91
CA LEU A 52 -0.15 -0.05 4.26
C LEU A 52 -0.08 -0.16 2.73
N ILE A 53 1.12 -0.15 2.15
CA ILE A 53 1.30 -0.34 0.70
C ILE A 53 0.76 -1.71 0.27
N ALA A 54 1.03 -2.78 1.04
CA ALA A 54 0.50 -4.10 0.73
C ALA A 54 -1.03 -4.15 0.75
N CYS A 55 -1.69 -3.51 1.73
CA CYS A 55 -3.16 -3.39 1.73
C CYS A 55 -3.69 -2.72 0.46
N TRP A 56 -3.06 -1.63 0.03
CA TRP A 56 -3.43 -0.96 -1.21
C TRP A 56 -3.16 -1.83 -2.44
N MET A 57 -2.03 -2.54 -2.51
CA MET A 57 -1.70 -3.46 -3.62
C MET A 57 -2.74 -4.59 -3.76
N MET A 58 -3.15 -5.19 -2.64
CA MET A 58 -4.19 -6.22 -2.63
C MET A 58 -5.51 -5.67 -3.15
N LYS A 59 -5.90 -4.45 -2.71
CA LYS A 59 -7.10 -3.77 -3.20
C LYS A 59 -7.01 -3.42 -4.69
N GLU A 60 -5.90 -2.87 -5.16
CA GLU A 60 -5.81 -2.32 -6.52
C GLU A 60 -5.59 -3.40 -7.58
N TYR A 61 -4.85 -4.47 -7.24
CA TYR A 61 -4.45 -5.49 -8.22
C TYR A 61 -5.00 -6.89 -7.94
N GLY A 62 -5.71 -7.08 -6.83
CA GLY A 62 -6.23 -8.40 -6.44
C GLY A 62 -5.15 -9.44 -6.16
N VAL A 63 -3.90 -9.01 -5.93
CA VAL A 63 -2.81 -9.91 -5.55
C VAL A 63 -2.99 -10.42 -4.13
N THR A 64 -2.41 -11.57 -3.82
CA THR A 64 -2.42 -12.13 -2.46
C THR A 64 -1.50 -11.34 -1.52
N ALA A 65 -1.70 -11.52 -0.21
CA ALA A 65 -0.81 -10.98 0.82
C ALA A 65 0.62 -11.48 0.63
N ALA A 66 0.80 -12.76 0.28
CA ALA A 66 2.10 -13.36 0.02
C ALA A 66 2.81 -12.71 -1.17
N GLU A 67 2.12 -12.54 -2.29
CA GLU A 67 2.67 -11.86 -3.47
C GLU A 67 3.01 -10.40 -3.20
N SER A 68 2.15 -9.69 -2.46
CA SER A 68 2.40 -8.30 -2.06
C SER A 68 3.67 -8.19 -1.20
N MET A 69 3.80 -9.05 -0.18
CA MET A 69 5.00 -9.08 0.66
C MET A 69 6.26 -9.47 -0.13
N ALA A 70 6.17 -10.46 -1.01
CA ALA A 70 7.28 -10.88 -1.85
C ALA A 70 7.76 -9.75 -2.75
N TRP A 71 6.83 -9.06 -3.42
CA TRP A 71 7.14 -7.92 -4.27
C TRP A 71 7.78 -6.77 -3.49
N LEU A 72 7.21 -6.40 -2.34
CA LEU A 72 7.77 -5.36 -1.48
C LEU A 72 9.18 -5.71 -1.01
N ARG A 73 9.48 -6.97 -0.74
CA ARG A 73 10.83 -7.42 -0.35
C ARG A 73 11.82 -7.45 -1.51
N ILE A 74 11.36 -7.66 -2.74
CA ILE A 74 12.18 -7.50 -3.95
C ILE A 74 12.55 -6.02 -4.14
N CYS A 75 11.58 -5.11 -4.03
CA CYS A 75 11.82 -3.68 -4.17
C CYS A 75 12.60 -3.09 -2.99
N ARG A 76 12.30 -3.54 -1.77
CA ARG A 76 12.86 -3.03 -0.51
C ARG A 76 13.01 -4.18 0.50
N PRO A 77 14.18 -4.81 0.58
CA PRO A 77 14.44 -5.92 1.50
C PRO A 77 14.10 -5.56 2.95
N GLY A 78 13.43 -6.48 3.65
CA GLY A 78 12.99 -6.30 5.03
C GLY A 78 11.60 -5.68 5.20
N SER A 79 10.89 -5.36 4.10
CA SER A 79 9.51 -4.86 4.17
C SER A 79 8.54 -5.86 4.81
N VAL A 80 7.60 -5.33 5.60
CA VAL A 80 6.60 -6.05 6.41
C VAL A 80 7.24 -6.97 7.46
N ILE A 81 7.11 -6.59 8.74
CA ILE A 81 7.87 -7.20 9.83
C ILE A 81 6.94 -7.77 10.91
N GLY A 82 7.25 -8.97 11.38
CA GLY A 82 6.62 -9.54 12.58
C GLY A 82 5.10 -9.72 12.43
N PRO A 83 4.28 -9.26 13.41
CA PRO A 83 2.83 -9.42 13.41
C PRO A 83 2.11 -8.87 12.18
N GLN A 84 2.73 -7.90 11.49
CA GLN A 84 2.17 -7.28 10.28
C GLN A 84 2.00 -8.27 9.13
N GLN A 85 2.79 -9.35 9.09
CA GLN A 85 2.65 -10.39 8.07
C GLN A 85 1.33 -11.16 8.23
N GLN A 86 1.02 -11.57 9.46
CA GLN A 86 -0.23 -12.26 9.77
C GLN A 86 -1.45 -11.36 9.54
N PHE A 87 -1.34 -10.09 9.93
CA PHE A 87 -2.37 -9.09 9.64
C PHE A 87 -2.70 -8.99 8.16
N LEU A 88 -1.70 -8.99 7.26
CA LEU A 88 -1.96 -8.92 5.82
C LEU A 88 -2.70 -10.15 5.29
N ILE A 89 -2.35 -11.34 5.80
CA ILE A 89 -3.03 -12.60 5.44
C ILE A 89 -4.51 -12.51 5.84
N GLU A 90 -4.81 -12.04 7.06
CA GLU A 90 -6.17 -11.87 7.56
C GLU A 90 -6.94 -10.75 6.84
N LYS A 91 -6.24 -9.69 6.42
CA LYS A 91 -6.83 -8.55 5.71
C LYS A 91 -7.04 -8.73 4.23
N GLN A 92 -6.45 -9.76 3.62
CA GLN A 92 -6.58 -10.04 2.19
C GLN A 92 -8.05 -10.03 1.68
N PRO A 93 -9.01 -10.80 2.26
CA PRO A 93 -10.38 -10.80 1.78
C PRO A 93 -11.05 -9.42 1.88
N TRP A 94 -10.75 -8.66 2.94
CA TRP A 94 -11.28 -7.31 3.13
C TRP A 94 -10.72 -6.34 2.10
N CYS A 95 -9.40 -6.37 1.85
CA CYS A 95 -8.76 -5.51 0.83
C CYS A 95 -9.30 -5.83 -0.57
N TRP A 96 -9.48 -7.10 -0.90
CA TRP A 96 -10.08 -7.51 -2.17
C TRP A 96 -11.53 -7.04 -2.32
N ALA A 97 -12.32 -7.09 -1.25
CA ALA A 97 -13.70 -6.62 -1.28
C ALA A 97 -13.80 -5.10 -1.58
N LEU A 98 -12.83 -4.30 -1.13
CA LEU A 98 -12.79 -2.86 -1.45
C LEU A 98 -12.62 -2.55 -2.94
N ALA A 99 -12.03 -3.47 -3.72
CA ALA A 99 -11.85 -3.31 -5.16
C ALA A 99 -13.19 -3.28 -5.92
N THR A 100 -14.17 -4.04 -5.41
CA THR A 100 -15.46 -4.26 -6.08
C THR A 100 -16.35 -3.02 -6.16
N ALA A 101 -16.02 -1.97 -5.40
CA ALA A 101 -16.72 -0.69 -5.47
C ALA A 101 -16.31 0.18 -6.68
N ARG A 102 -15.31 -0.21 -7.49
CA ARG A 102 -14.91 0.49 -8.72
C ARG A 102 -15.36 -0.27 -9.98
N THR A 103 -16.55 0.05 -10.48
CA THR A 103 -16.99 -0.30 -11.84
C THR A 103 -16.38 0.66 -12.87
N SER A 104 -15.40 0.20 -13.65
CA SER A 104 -15.29 0.49 -15.09
C SER A 104 -14.09 -0.20 -15.74
N SER A 105 -14.37 -0.93 -16.82
CA SER A 105 -13.50 -1.63 -17.76
C SER A 105 -12.04 -1.15 -17.84
N THR A 106 -11.09 -2.05 -17.61
CA THR A 106 -9.73 -1.89 -18.16
C THR A 106 -9.17 -3.25 -18.53
N SER A 107 -8.64 -3.34 -19.76
CA SER A 107 -8.23 -4.60 -20.39
C SER A 107 -7.11 -5.30 -19.63
N HIS A 108 -7.02 -6.63 -19.74
CA HIS A 108 -5.97 -7.47 -19.11
C HIS A 108 -4.53 -6.96 -19.34
N LEU A 109 -4.26 -6.24 -20.43
CA LEU A 109 -2.94 -5.66 -20.74
C LEU A 109 -2.61 -4.42 -19.89
N SER A 110 -3.62 -3.64 -19.48
CA SER A 110 -3.45 -2.48 -18.59
C SER A 110 -3.07 -2.93 -17.16
N GLN A 111 -3.61 -4.06 -16.70
CA GLN A 111 -3.25 -4.68 -15.42
C GLN A 111 -1.80 -5.19 -15.38
N LEU A 112 -1.23 -5.58 -16.53
CA LEU A 112 0.18 -5.98 -16.63
C LEU A 112 1.12 -4.76 -16.67
N ALA A 113 0.74 -3.71 -17.40
CA ALA A 113 1.53 -2.46 -17.45
C ALA A 113 1.53 -1.71 -16.11
N SER A 114 0.43 -1.76 -15.35
CA SER A 114 0.36 -1.19 -13.99
C SER A 114 1.25 -1.93 -13.00
N LYS A 115 1.42 -3.26 -13.12
CA LYS A 115 2.33 -4.05 -12.29
C LYS A 115 3.80 -3.61 -12.43
N VAL A 116 4.21 -3.16 -13.62
CA VAL A 116 5.60 -2.71 -13.87
C VAL A 116 5.84 -1.27 -13.39
N ARG A 117 4.82 -0.41 -13.38
CA ARG A 117 4.94 0.99 -12.88
C ARG A 117 5.07 1.11 -11.36
N LEU A 118 4.88 0.03 -10.61
CA LEU A 118 4.95 0.03 -9.15
C LEU A 118 6.32 0.47 -8.61
N SER A 119 7.39 0.30 -9.40
CA SER A 119 8.74 0.75 -9.03
C SER A 119 8.88 2.26 -8.86
N CYS A 120 7.96 3.06 -9.42
CA CYS A 120 8.04 4.53 -9.39
C CYS A 120 6.97 5.19 -8.49
N ALA A 121 5.90 4.49 -8.11
CA ALA A 121 4.77 5.11 -7.41
C ALA A 121 5.01 5.33 -5.92
N PHE A 122 5.86 4.50 -5.29
CA PHE A 122 6.23 4.62 -3.89
C PHE A 122 7.73 4.85 -3.77
N LEU A 123 8.11 6.10 -3.56
CA LEU A 123 9.46 6.41 -3.11
C LEU A 123 9.53 5.96 -1.65
N PHE A 124 10.21 4.84 -1.39
CA PHE A 124 10.55 4.40 -0.04
C PHE A 124 11.61 5.37 0.52
N ILE A 125 11.16 6.48 1.10
CA ILE A 125 12.04 7.45 1.78
C ILE A 125 12.25 7.05 3.24
#